data_AF-A0A2V9VZS3-F1
#
_entry.id   AF-A0A2V9VZS3-F1
#
_cell.length_a   1.000
_cell.length_b   1.000
_cell.length_c   1.000
_cell.angle_alpha   90.00
_cell.angle_beta   90.00
_cell.angle_gamma   90.00
#
_symmetry.space_group_name_H-M   'P 1'
#
loop_
_entity.id
_entity.type
_entity.pdbx_description
1 polymer ?
#
loop_
_entity_poly.entity_id
_entity_poly.type
_entity_poly.pdbx_seq_one_letter_code
_entity_poly.pdbx_strand_id
1 'polypeptide(L)'
;MDSNFLPRLSRRSRGVLHFGMIRSILFVMRYRPEHKIETHEKIVKDASRRVRAEGLNGAAVAAVMRDAGLTHGGFYKHFASKDDLLIESLKEGFRDIIASLVHAAEQSPPGEAWKAIVGAYLRPEMCEHPEHGCPLATLGPELARVDRRMKPQILAELVNYKNRMMPFMP
;
A
#
# COMPACT_ATOMS: atom_id res chain seq x y z
N MET A 1 -1.23 -94.93 4.45
CA MET A 1 -1.24 -94.38 3.09
C MET A 1 -1.46 -92.88 3.23
N ASP A 2 -0.34 -92.19 3.17
CA ASP A 2 -0.16 -90.97 2.38
C ASP A 2 -1.03 -89.75 2.73
N SER A 3 -0.37 -88.87 3.49
CA SER A 3 0.05 -87.54 3.02
C SER A 3 -1.05 -86.49 2.79
N ASN A 4 -1.08 -85.51 3.68
CA ASN A 4 -0.62 -84.13 3.42
C ASN A 4 -1.47 -83.05 4.11
N PHE A 5 -0.74 -82.26 4.91
CA PHE A 5 -0.88 -80.82 5.13
C PHE A 5 -2.05 -80.25 5.96
N LEU A 6 -1.77 -80.08 7.26
CA LEU A 6 -2.20 -78.95 8.10
C LEU A 6 -1.46 -77.64 7.66
N PRO A 7 -1.72 -76.38 8.15
CA PRO A 7 -2.43 -75.99 9.38
C PRO A 7 -3.23 -74.65 9.40
N ARG A 8 -3.92 -74.50 10.55
CA ARG A 8 -4.36 -73.34 11.34
C ARG A 8 -3.91 -71.90 10.98
N LEU A 9 -4.90 -71.01 11.13
CA LEU A 9 -4.87 -69.65 11.70
C LEU A 9 -3.61 -69.24 12.50
N SER A 10 -3.02 -68.06 12.20
CA SER A 10 -2.68 -67.07 13.24
C SER A 10 -2.38 -65.66 12.67
N ARG A 11 -2.79 -64.65 13.46
CA ARG A 11 -2.64 -63.18 13.36
C ARG A 11 -1.22 -62.70 12.98
N ARG A 12 -1.08 -61.54 12.30
CA ARG A 12 -0.84 -60.19 12.89
C ARG A 12 -0.42 -59.13 11.84
N SER A 13 -0.88 -57.89 12.06
CA SER A 13 -0.20 -56.59 11.91
C SER A 13 0.06 -55.89 10.54
N ARG A 14 -0.51 -54.66 10.49
CA ARG A 14 0.11 -53.35 10.15
C ARG A 14 0.17 -52.87 8.67
N GLY A 15 -0.55 -51.76 8.43
CA GLY A 15 -0.15 -50.65 7.54
C GLY A 15 -0.33 -50.91 6.03
N VAL A 16 -0.49 -49.93 5.14
CA VAL A 16 -0.40 -48.47 5.21
C VAL A 16 -1.08 -47.90 3.93
N LEU A 17 -1.48 -46.63 3.99
CA LEU A 17 -1.57 -45.64 2.89
C LEU A 17 -2.82 -45.57 1.99
N HIS A 18 -3.75 -44.73 2.45
CA HIS A 18 -4.70 -43.96 1.65
C HIS A 18 -3.96 -42.90 0.82
N PHE A 19 -3.49 -43.28 -0.37
CA PHE A 19 -2.77 -42.40 -1.31
C PHE A 19 -3.77 -41.71 -2.24
N GLY A 20 -4.41 -40.63 -1.79
CA GLY A 20 -5.46 -40.00 -2.60
C GLY A 20 -5.95 -38.65 -2.12
N MET A 21 -5.12 -37.84 -1.44
CA MET A 21 -5.55 -36.51 -0.98
C MET A 21 -4.39 -35.51 -0.86
N ILE A 22 -3.46 -35.51 -1.81
CA ILE A 22 -2.34 -34.53 -1.83
C ILE A 22 -2.29 -33.72 -3.13
N ARG A 23 -2.91 -34.18 -4.22
CA ARG A 23 -2.91 -33.44 -5.50
C ARG A 23 -3.85 -32.23 -5.55
N SER A 24 -4.71 -32.02 -4.55
CA SER A 24 -5.72 -30.93 -4.57
C SER A 24 -5.31 -29.66 -3.81
N ILE A 25 -4.30 -29.71 -2.94
CA ILE A 25 -3.94 -28.56 -2.07
C ILE A 25 -2.98 -27.59 -2.78
N LEU A 26 -2.13 -28.07 -3.70
CA LEU A 26 -1.19 -27.19 -4.43
C LEU A 26 -1.85 -26.26 -5.47
N PHE A 27 -3.12 -26.47 -5.81
CA PHE A 27 -3.82 -25.64 -6.80
C PHE A 27 -4.42 -24.36 -6.19
N VAL A 28 -4.53 -24.26 -4.86
CA VAL A 28 -5.26 -23.18 -4.17
C VAL A 28 -4.38 -21.96 -3.83
N MET A 29 -3.05 -22.07 -3.93
CA MET A 29 -2.13 -20.99 -3.50
C MET A 29 -1.52 -20.15 -4.63
N ARG A 30 -2.06 -20.22 -5.85
CA ARG A 30 -1.70 -19.27 -6.91
C ARG A 30 -2.54 -18.02 -6.71
N TYR A 31 -2.04 -17.08 -5.92
CA TYR A 31 -2.66 -15.76 -5.78
C TYR A 31 -2.96 -15.19 -7.16
N ARG A 32 -4.20 -14.74 -7.35
CA ARG A 32 -4.62 -14.14 -8.62
C ARG A 32 -3.83 -12.84 -8.84
N PRO A 33 -3.55 -12.44 -10.08
CA PRO A 33 -2.83 -11.19 -10.37
C PRO A 33 -3.42 -9.97 -9.65
N GLU A 34 -4.75 -9.95 -9.48
CA GLU A 34 -5.50 -8.90 -8.79
C GLU A 34 -5.08 -8.77 -7.33
N HIS A 35 -4.81 -9.89 -6.63
CA HIS A 35 -4.36 -9.86 -5.25
C HIS A 35 -3.00 -9.17 -5.07
N LYS A 36 -2.11 -9.31 -6.06
CA LYS A 36 -0.81 -8.62 -6.04
C LYS A 36 -1.00 -7.11 -6.16
N ILE A 37 -1.92 -6.67 -7.02
CA ILE A 37 -2.25 -5.25 -7.23
C ILE A 37 -2.89 -4.67 -5.98
N GLU A 38 -3.91 -5.32 -5.42
CA GLU A 38 -4.58 -4.89 -4.18
C GLU A 38 -3.58 -4.76 -3.01
N THR A 39 -2.68 -5.74 -2.87
CA THR A 39 -1.64 -5.72 -1.84
C THR A 39 -0.67 -4.56 -2.07
N HIS A 40 -0.28 -4.33 -3.32
CA HIS A 40 0.60 -3.21 -3.70
C HIS A 40 -0.04 -1.87 -3.34
N GLU A 41 -1.29 -1.65 -3.75
CA GLU A 41 -2.03 -0.43 -3.44
C GLU A 41 -2.22 -0.21 -1.94
N LYS A 42 -2.47 -1.30 -1.18
CA LYS A 42 -2.53 -1.22 0.29
C LYS A 42 -1.21 -0.72 0.87
N ILE A 43 -0.08 -1.26 0.42
CA ILE A 43 1.25 -0.83 0.88
C ILE A 43 1.46 0.66 0.55
N VAL A 44 1.11 1.10 -0.67
CA VAL A 44 1.24 2.51 -1.09
C VAL A 44 0.37 3.43 -0.22
N LYS A 45 -0.87 3.06 0.06
CA LYS A 45 -1.78 3.84 0.91
C LYS A 45 -1.28 3.94 2.34
N ASP A 46 -0.79 2.84 2.91
CA ASP A 46 -0.28 2.80 4.28
C ASP A 46 1.01 3.65 4.40
N ALA A 47 1.91 3.57 3.41
CA ALA A 47 3.09 4.40 3.34
C ALA A 47 2.77 5.89 3.10
N SER A 48 1.80 6.21 2.24
CA SER A 48 1.30 7.57 2.02
C SER A 48 0.81 8.23 3.32
N ARG A 49 0.05 7.49 4.13
CA ARG A 49 -0.40 7.97 5.45
C ARG A 49 0.79 8.28 6.38
N ARG A 50 1.79 7.40 6.43
CA ARG A 50 3.02 7.63 7.20
C ARG A 50 3.81 8.83 6.70
N VAL A 51 3.99 8.99 5.38
CA VAL A 51 4.72 10.15 4.83
C VAL A 51 4.04 11.46 5.20
N ARG A 52 2.71 11.50 5.19
CA ARG A 52 1.92 12.68 5.57
C ARG A 52 2.00 12.98 7.07
N ALA A 53 2.04 11.96 7.93
CA ALA A 53 2.11 12.12 9.38
C ALA A 53 3.53 12.37 9.91
N GLU A 54 4.53 11.70 9.34
CA GLU A 54 5.86 11.52 9.94
C GLU A 54 7.02 11.93 8.99
N GLY A 55 6.73 12.39 7.77
CA GLY A 55 7.73 12.72 6.74
C GLY A 55 8.30 11.50 6.01
N LEU A 56 9.29 11.68 5.13
CA LEU A 56 9.84 10.58 4.30
C LEU A 56 10.49 9.48 5.15
N ASN A 57 10.96 9.84 6.35
CA ASN A 57 11.50 8.88 7.31
C ASN A 57 10.42 7.98 7.94
N GLY A 58 9.18 8.45 8.03
CA GLY A 58 8.05 7.68 8.56
C GLY A 58 7.75 6.40 7.77
N ALA A 59 7.97 6.42 6.46
CA ALA A 59 7.79 5.25 5.59
C ALA A 59 8.99 4.27 5.63
N ALA A 60 9.46 3.92 6.83
CA ALA A 60 10.42 2.83 7.01
C ALA A 60 9.80 1.51 6.53
N VAL A 61 10.52 0.74 5.70
CA VAL A 61 10.04 -0.51 5.08
C VAL A 61 9.42 -1.45 6.12
N ALA A 62 10.09 -1.69 7.24
CA ALA A 62 9.57 -2.56 8.29
C ALA A 62 8.24 -2.07 8.89
N ALA A 63 8.09 -0.75 9.09
CA ALA A 63 6.89 -0.16 9.65
C ALA A 63 5.71 -0.24 8.67
N VAL A 64 5.96 0.13 7.40
CA VAL A 64 4.98 0.04 6.32
C VAL A 64 4.51 -1.39 6.11
N MET A 65 5.43 -2.35 6.05
CA MET A 65 5.07 -3.76 5.83
C MET A 65 4.28 -4.33 7.01
N ARG A 66 4.60 -3.93 8.24
CA ARG A 66 3.82 -4.30 9.43
C ARG A 66 2.39 -3.76 9.37
N ASP A 67 2.20 -2.50 9.00
CA ASP A 67 0.87 -1.91 8.82
C ASP A 67 0.10 -2.59 7.67
N ALA A 68 0.84 -3.00 6.63
CA ALA A 68 0.31 -3.78 5.53
C ALA A 68 -0.11 -5.21 5.93
N GLY A 69 0.31 -5.71 7.10
CA GLY A 69 0.10 -7.09 7.53
C GLY A 69 1.02 -8.10 6.82
N LEU A 70 2.18 -7.64 6.34
CA LEU A 70 3.09 -8.37 5.46
C LEU A 70 4.49 -8.51 6.08
N THR A 71 5.21 -9.54 5.66
CA THR A 71 6.61 -9.75 6.09
C THR A 71 7.54 -8.74 5.42
N HIS A 72 8.68 -8.44 6.07
CA HIS A 72 9.72 -7.57 5.51
C HIS A 72 10.21 -8.07 4.13
N GLY A 73 10.39 -9.39 3.96
CA GLY A 73 10.82 -9.98 2.69
C GLY A 73 9.79 -9.84 1.57
N GLY A 74 8.51 -9.62 1.90
CA GLY A 74 7.44 -9.36 0.91
C GLY A 74 7.63 -8.06 0.14
N PHE A 75 8.37 -7.09 0.70
CA PHE A 75 8.53 -5.76 0.13
C PHE A 75 9.11 -5.81 -1.29
N TYR A 76 10.15 -6.62 -1.47
CA TYR A 76 10.87 -6.75 -2.74
C TYR A 76 10.07 -7.47 -3.85
N LYS A 77 8.86 -7.97 -3.54
CA LYS A 77 7.92 -8.46 -4.56
C LYS A 77 7.10 -7.33 -5.21
N HIS A 78 7.04 -6.18 -4.55
CA HIS A 78 6.24 -5.01 -4.90
C HIS A 78 7.10 -3.83 -5.36
N PHE A 79 8.21 -3.57 -4.69
CA PHE A 79 9.07 -2.42 -4.96
C PHE A 79 10.52 -2.84 -5.16
N ALA A 80 11.22 -2.17 -6.09
CA ALA A 80 12.64 -2.39 -6.29
C ALA A 80 13.48 -1.67 -5.21
N SER A 81 12.98 -0.56 -4.68
CA SER A 81 13.66 0.24 -3.66
C SER A 81 12.69 0.97 -2.73
N LYS A 82 13.21 1.47 -1.59
CA LYS A 82 12.46 2.37 -0.71
C LYS A 82 12.07 3.66 -1.44
N ASP A 83 12.92 4.16 -2.32
CA ASP A 83 12.67 5.38 -3.08
C ASP A 83 11.46 5.21 -4.01
N ASP A 84 11.30 4.05 -4.65
CA ASP A 84 10.11 3.74 -5.46
C ASP A 84 8.83 3.77 -4.61
N LEU A 85 8.86 3.16 -3.42
CA LEU A 85 7.75 3.24 -2.47
C LEU A 85 7.44 4.69 -2.11
N LEU A 86 8.45 5.50 -1.79
CA LEU A 86 8.26 6.90 -1.39
C LEU A 86 7.66 7.73 -2.53
N ILE A 87 8.11 7.55 -3.76
CA ILE A 87 7.55 8.24 -4.93
C ILE A 87 6.08 7.87 -5.14
N GLU A 88 5.75 6.58 -5.09
CA GLU A 88 4.35 6.14 -5.22
C GLU A 88 3.47 6.63 -4.07
N SER A 89 4.02 6.67 -2.85
CA SER A 89 3.33 7.19 -1.66
C SER A 89 3.03 8.69 -1.76
N LEU A 90 4.00 9.49 -2.24
CA LEU A 90 3.81 10.91 -2.49
C LEU A 90 2.76 11.15 -3.58
N LYS A 91 2.80 10.37 -4.66
CA LYS A 91 1.78 10.41 -5.73
C LYS A 91 0.38 10.14 -5.21
N GLU A 92 0.23 9.11 -4.37
CA GLU A 92 -1.05 8.80 -3.74
C GLU A 92 -1.51 9.95 -2.82
N GLY A 93 -0.63 10.46 -1.96
CA GLY A 93 -0.96 11.56 -1.07
C GLY A 93 -1.35 12.85 -1.82
N PHE A 94 -0.66 13.20 -2.91
CA PHE A 94 -1.02 14.33 -3.76
C PHE A 94 -2.35 14.11 -4.48
N ARG A 95 -2.60 12.89 -4.98
CA ARG A 95 -3.88 12.53 -5.60
C ARG A 95 -5.05 12.71 -4.63
N ASP A 96 -4.92 12.19 -3.40
CA ASP A 96 -5.93 12.29 -2.35
C ASP A 96 -6.26 13.75 -2.04
N ILE A 97 -5.25 14.58 -1.75
CA ILE A 97 -5.49 15.97 -1.37
C ILE A 97 -6.03 16.79 -2.55
N ILE A 98 -5.52 16.58 -3.77
CA ILE A 98 -6.06 17.26 -4.97
C ILE A 98 -7.53 16.93 -5.13
N ALA A 99 -7.91 15.65 -5.04
CA ALA A 99 -9.31 15.23 -5.17
C ALA A 99 -10.18 15.91 -4.12
N SER A 100 -9.74 15.93 -2.85
CA SER A 100 -10.48 16.58 -1.76
C SER A 100 -10.65 18.08 -1.97
N LEU A 101 -9.59 18.80 -2.38
CA LEU A 101 -9.63 20.25 -2.56
C LEU A 101 -10.44 20.66 -3.80
N VAL A 102 -10.27 19.93 -4.91
CA VAL A 102 -11.07 20.15 -6.13
C VAL A 102 -12.54 19.91 -5.81
N HIS A 103 -12.88 18.85 -5.08
CA HIS A 103 -14.25 18.58 -4.67
C HIS A 103 -14.81 19.74 -3.83
N ALA A 104 -14.07 20.23 -2.83
CA ALA A 104 -14.52 21.38 -2.03
C ALA A 104 -14.76 22.64 -2.88
N ALA A 105 -13.91 22.88 -3.88
CA ALA A 105 -14.06 23.98 -4.81
C ALA A 105 -15.30 23.85 -5.71
N GLU A 106 -15.52 22.67 -6.28
CA GLU A 106 -16.65 22.38 -7.17
C GLU A 106 -18.00 22.41 -6.46
N GLN A 107 -18.03 22.12 -5.15
CA GLN A 107 -19.24 22.21 -4.33
C GLN A 107 -19.51 23.61 -3.77
N SER A 108 -18.62 24.57 -4.00
CA SER A 108 -18.76 25.93 -3.47
C SER A 108 -19.63 26.82 -4.35
N PRO A 109 -20.24 27.89 -3.78
CA PRO A 109 -20.92 28.90 -4.57
C PRO A 109 -19.98 29.59 -5.59
N PRO A 110 -20.51 30.13 -6.70
CA PRO A 110 -19.72 30.89 -7.66
C PRO A 110 -18.90 32.00 -6.98
N GLY A 111 -17.59 32.03 -7.24
CA GLY A 111 -16.67 33.00 -6.65
C GLY A 111 -16.14 32.63 -5.25
N GLU A 112 -16.56 31.50 -4.67
CA GLU A 112 -16.11 31.06 -3.34
C GLU A 112 -15.13 29.87 -3.35
N ALA A 113 -14.80 29.34 -4.52
CA ALA A 113 -13.93 28.18 -4.70
C ALA A 113 -12.61 28.27 -3.91
N TRP A 114 -11.91 29.41 -4.00
CA TRP A 114 -10.69 29.61 -3.24
C TRP A 114 -10.90 29.51 -1.72
N LYS A 115 -11.96 30.14 -1.21
CA LYS A 115 -12.28 30.09 0.23
C LYS A 115 -12.62 28.68 0.67
N ALA A 116 -13.34 27.92 -0.16
CA ALA A 116 -13.66 26.52 0.12
C ALA A 116 -12.39 25.64 0.14
N ILE A 117 -11.46 25.84 -0.79
CA ILE A 117 -10.15 25.17 -0.80
C ILE A 117 -9.37 25.49 0.47
N VAL A 118 -9.23 26.78 0.81
CA VAL A 118 -8.50 27.22 2.01
C VAL A 118 -9.16 26.63 3.26
N GLY A 119 -10.48 26.69 3.34
CA GLY A 119 -11.27 26.13 4.44
C GLY A 119 -11.10 24.63 4.57
N ALA A 120 -11.05 23.88 3.47
CA ALA A 120 -10.82 22.44 3.47
C ALA A 120 -9.37 22.05 3.81
N TYR A 121 -8.39 22.86 3.39
CA TYR A 121 -6.96 22.62 3.62
C TYR A 121 -6.55 22.90 5.07
N LEU A 122 -7.06 24.00 5.65
CA LEU A 122 -6.68 24.49 6.98
C LEU A 122 -7.66 24.07 8.09
N ARG A 123 -8.36 22.94 7.90
CA ARG A 123 -9.27 22.40 8.91
C ARG A 123 -8.50 21.98 10.17
N PRO A 124 -8.98 22.29 11.39
CA PRO A 124 -8.34 21.86 12.63
C PRO A 124 -8.14 20.34 12.71
N GLU A 125 -9.07 19.57 12.14
CA GLU A 125 -8.98 18.10 12.10
C GLU A 125 -7.71 17.60 11.38
N MET A 126 -7.11 18.39 10.48
CA MET A 126 -5.84 18.02 9.82
C MET A 126 -4.65 18.04 10.78
N CYS A 127 -4.72 18.77 11.90
CA CYS A 127 -3.71 18.73 12.95
C CYS A 127 -3.84 17.47 13.82
N GLU A 128 -5.08 16.99 14.02
CA GLU A 128 -5.38 15.76 14.78
C GLU A 128 -5.15 14.51 13.93
N HIS A 129 -5.36 14.63 12.62
CA HIS A 129 -5.23 13.55 11.63
C HIS A 129 -4.25 13.93 10.50
N PRO A 130 -2.95 14.11 10.81
CA PRO A 130 -1.96 14.52 9.82
C PRO A 130 -1.77 13.49 8.70
N GLU A 131 -2.15 12.22 8.90
CA GLU A 131 -2.18 11.17 7.88
C GLU A 131 -3.11 11.46 6.71
N HIS A 132 -4.05 12.40 6.86
CA HIS A 132 -4.97 12.86 5.80
C HIS A 132 -4.55 14.18 5.16
N GLY A 133 -3.55 14.87 5.72
CA GLY A 133 -3.09 16.18 5.27
C GLY A 133 -2.37 16.19 3.91
N CYS A 134 -1.90 17.36 3.50
CA CYS A 134 -1.12 17.50 2.26
C CYS A 134 0.32 17.02 2.47
N PRO A 135 0.86 16.14 1.60
CA PRO A 135 2.27 15.73 1.69
C PRO A 135 3.26 16.88 1.61
N LEU A 136 2.88 18.01 1.01
CA LEU A 136 3.74 19.20 0.92
C LEU A 136 4.16 19.74 2.29
N ALA A 137 3.30 19.59 3.31
CA ALA A 137 3.56 20.09 4.66
C ALA A 137 4.78 19.42 5.31
N THR A 138 4.91 18.10 5.15
CA THR A 138 6.06 17.33 5.67
C THR A 138 7.23 17.25 4.69
N LEU A 139 6.96 17.32 3.39
CA LEU A 139 7.99 17.25 2.34
C LEU A 139 8.85 18.51 2.24
N GLY A 140 8.28 19.71 2.49
CA GLY A 140 8.97 20.99 2.32
C GLY A 140 10.35 21.06 3.00
N PRO A 141 10.48 20.73 4.30
CA PRO A 141 11.76 20.71 5.01
C PRO A 141 12.78 19.67 4.51
N GLU A 142 12.32 18.59 3.87
CA GLU A 142 13.15 17.45 3.47
C GLU A 142 13.59 17.50 2.00
N LEU A 143 12.86 18.25 1.16
CA LEU A 143 13.02 18.28 -0.29
C LEU A 143 14.45 18.58 -0.76
N ALA A 144 15.15 19.46 -0.06
CA ALA A 144 16.54 19.81 -0.38
C ALA A 144 17.50 18.60 -0.26
N ARG A 145 17.21 17.69 0.69
CA ARG A 145 18.06 16.56 1.11
C ARG A 145 17.69 15.24 0.44
N VAL A 146 16.53 15.17 -0.23
CA VAL A 146 16.09 13.95 -0.92
C VAL A 146 17.09 13.56 -2.02
N ASP A 147 17.16 12.25 -2.33
CA ASP A 147 18.04 11.75 -3.38
C ASP A 147 17.78 12.47 -4.71
N ARG A 148 18.86 12.81 -5.42
CA ARG A 148 18.78 13.56 -6.67
C ARG A 148 17.90 12.88 -7.71
N ARG A 149 17.80 11.55 -7.70
CA ARG A 149 16.98 10.74 -8.61
C ARG A 149 15.48 10.92 -8.36
N MET A 150 15.08 11.20 -7.12
CA MET A 150 13.67 11.42 -6.74
C MET A 150 13.17 12.82 -7.11
N LYS A 151 14.07 13.82 -7.16
CA LYS A 151 13.69 15.24 -7.35
C LYS A 151 12.83 15.50 -8.59
N PRO A 152 13.10 14.95 -9.78
CA PRO A 152 12.26 15.18 -10.96
C PRO A 152 10.83 14.65 -10.79
N GLN A 153 10.67 13.49 -10.15
CA GLN A 153 9.37 12.86 -9.94
C GLN A 153 8.56 13.65 -8.91
N ILE A 154 9.20 14.09 -7.82
CA ILE A 154 8.57 14.95 -6.82
C ILE A 154 8.16 16.29 -7.45
N LEU A 155 9.04 16.91 -8.23
CA LEU A 155 8.74 18.18 -8.90
C LEU A 155 7.54 18.03 -9.85
N ALA A 156 7.42 16.91 -10.56
CA ALA A 156 6.26 16.67 -11.42
C ALA A 156 4.94 16.67 -10.62
N GLU A 157 4.92 16.06 -9.43
CA GLU A 157 3.73 16.09 -8.57
C GLU A 157 3.43 17.48 -8.02
N LEU A 158 4.46 18.27 -7.66
CA LEU A 158 4.26 19.66 -7.25
C LEU A 158 3.70 20.54 -8.37
N VAL A 159 4.19 20.35 -9.60
CA VAL A 159 3.68 21.04 -10.78
C VAL A 159 2.24 20.62 -11.07
N ASN A 160 1.92 19.33 -10.96
CA ASN A 160 0.56 18.81 -11.09
C ASN A 160 -0.37 19.45 -10.04
N TYR A 161 0.00 19.39 -8.76
CA TYR A 161 -0.75 20.01 -7.67
C TYR A 161 -1.01 21.49 -7.95
N LYS A 162 0.03 22.26 -8.29
CA LYS A 162 -0.09 23.67 -8.68
C LYS A 162 -1.12 23.84 -9.79
N ASN A 163 -0.96 23.14 -10.91
CA ASN A 163 -1.82 23.27 -12.09
C ASN A 163 -3.29 22.90 -11.79
N ARG A 164 -3.55 21.98 -10.86
CA ARG A 164 -4.90 21.61 -10.43
C ARG A 164 -5.54 22.67 -9.53
N MET A 165 -4.75 23.42 -8.76
CA MET A 165 -5.24 24.51 -7.91
C MET A 165 -5.40 25.84 -8.66
N MET A 166 -4.56 26.11 -9.66
CA MET A 166 -4.55 27.37 -10.42
C MET A 166 -5.94 27.87 -10.89
N PRO A 167 -6.86 27.02 -11.41
CA PRO A 167 -8.16 27.49 -11.90
C PRO A 167 -9.07 28.08 -10.81
N PHE A 168 -8.81 27.79 -9.55
CA PHE A 168 -9.62 28.22 -8.41
C PHE A 168 -9.00 29.39 -7.64
N MET A 169 -7.78 29.81 -8.00
CA MET A 169 -7.13 30.94 -7.37
C MET A 169 -7.83 32.25 -7.76
N PRO A 170 -7.95 33.22 -6.82
CA PRO A 170 -8.63 34.50 -7.05
C PRO A 170 -7.84 35.43 -7.98
#